data_AF-A0A0P6Y1Q5-F1
#
_entry.id   AF-A0A0P6Y1Q5-F1
#
_cell.length_a   1.000
_cell.length_b   1.000
_cell.length_c   1.000
_cell.angle_alpha   90.00
_cell.angle_beta   90.00
_cell.angle_gamma   90.00
#
_symmetry.space_group_name_H-M   'P 1'
#
loop_
_entity.id
_entity.type
_entity.pdbx_description
1 polymer ?
#
loop_
_entity_poly.entity_id
_entity_poly.type
_entity_poly.pdbx_seq_one_letter_code
_entity_poly.pdbx_strand_id
1 'polypeptide(L)'
;MAAQSIQTLVIAEHVRLYCPPEEAPYVELAAEAIRQSLPLVESLWGLQPPRQVRVYLHANWLRALLHGAPLDGKLAVLLTLPFRYVFLNRLWKLAGGWTQRFPMVSLVTVKSPPHLRQSDTNLGQKLFVKIEDEADKFRVVLSHELTHAYSLHLRLPVWLSEGMAMLTSDRLLGMQTVLPETLEFTQRAAQRQHQRFEARISLRKPEQILEMYARGYWITRYLLEQQPDALRSVLAKPLNPADLENQLARALGWPRGQFWWHINAAVLRAYPPGNPGA
;
A
#
# COMPACT_ATOMS: atom_id res chain seq x y z
N MET A 1 18.99 10.85 32.90
CA MET A 1 17.72 10.25 32.43
C MET A 1 18.06 8.92 31.78
N ALA A 2 17.59 7.81 32.33
CA ALA A 2 17.83 6.50 31.74
C ALA A 2 17.17 6.45 30.36
N ALA A 3 17.97 6.20 29.31
CA ALA A 3 17.43 5.98 27.97
C ALA A 3 16.59 4.70 28.03
N GLN A 4 15.27 4.83 28.14
CA GLN A 4 14.38 3.69 28.01
C GLN A 4 14.63 3.06 26.64
N SER A 5 15.00 1.79 26.63
CA SER A 5 15.39 1.06 25.41
C SER A 5 14.16 0.78 24.55
N ILE A 6 14.34 0.80 23.22
CA ILE A 6 13.31 0.39 22.25
C ILE A 6 12.88 -1.05 22.58
N GLN A 7 11.58 -1.24 22.83
CA GLN A 7 11.00 -2.56 23.02
C GLN A 7 10.96 -3.28 21.67
N THR A 8 11.40 -4.54 21.64
CA THR A 8 11.35 -5.37 20.43
C THR A 8 10.49 -6.60 20.70
N LEU A 9 9.47 -6.81 19.87
CA LEU A 9 8.59 -7.96 19.94
C LEU A 9 8.76 -8.83 18.69
N VAL A 10 8.85 -10.14 18.91
CA VAL A 10 8.78 -11.15 17.86
C VAL A 10 7.31 -11.45 17.60
N ILE A 11 6.80 -11.04 16.44
CA ILE A 11 5.39 -11.29 16.10
C ILE A 11 5.25 -12.58 15.29
N ALA A 12 6.17 -12.82 14.36
CA ALA A 12 6.28 -14.04 13.57
C ALA A 12 7.76 -14.35 13.30
N GLU A 13 8.06 -15.50 12.69
CA GLU A 13 9.44 -15.93 12.38
C GLU A 13 10.25 -14.80 11.71
N HIS A 14 9.66 -14.18 10.67
CA HIS A 14 10.30 -13.13 9.88
C HIS A 14 9.92 -11.71 10.31
N VAL A 15 8.99 -11.52 11.25
CA VAL A 15 8.43 -10.19 11.56
C VAL A 15 8.77 -9.76 12.98
N ARG A 16 9.40 -8.59 13.08
CA ARG A 16 9.79 -7.94 14.34
C ARG A 16 9.13 -6.58 14.44
N LEU A 17 8.48 -6.29 15.57
CA LEU A 17 7.93 -4.99 15.91
C LEU A 17 8.91 -4.26 16.84
N TYR A 18 9.26 -3.03 16.48
CA TYR A 18 10.11 -2.14 17.26
C TYR A 18 9.27 -0.95 17.72
N CYS A 19 9.14 -0.82 19.04
CA CYS A 19 8.33 0.20 19.67
C CYS A 19 9.23 1.06 20.58
N PRO A 20 9.46 2.34 20.23
CA PRO A 20 10.15 3.24 21.15
C PRO A 20 9.25 3.50 22.38
N PRO A 21 9.83 3.84 23.54
CA PRO A 21 9.08 3.98 24.80
C PRO A 21 7.90 4.96 24.71
N GLU A 22 8.05 6.03 23.94
CA GLU A 22 6.99 7.01 23.67
C GLU A 22 5.75 6.42 22.98
N GLU A 23 5.90 5.30 22.26
CA GLU A 23 4.81 4.63 21.53
C GLU A 23 4.31 3.36 22.25
N ALA A 24 4.84 3.05 23.45
CA ALA A 24 4.49 1.87 24.22
C ALA A 24 2.97 1.61 24.39
N PRO A 25 2.10 2.64 24.56
CA PRO A 25 0.65 2.43 24.64
C PRO A 25 0.02 1.75 23.42
N TYR A 26 0.68 1.79 22.25
CA TYR A 26 0.15 1.27 20.98
C TYR A 26 0.77 -0.07 20.57
N VAL A 27 1.64 -0.65 21.40
CA VAL A 27 2.39 -1.85 21.05
C VAL A 27 1.48 -3.06 20.82
N GLU A 28 0.47 -3.26 21.67
CA GLU A 28 -0.46 -4.38 21.52
C GLU A 28 -1.39 -4.19 20.33
N LEU A 29 -1.85 -2.96 20.09
CA LEU A 29 -2.64 -2.64 18.90
C LEU A 29 -1.86 -2.95 17.61
N ALA A 30 -0.58 -2.57 17.55
CA ALA A 30 0.29 -2.87 16.42
C ALA A 30 0.59 -4.37 16.29
N ALA A 31 0.89 -5.05 17.39
CA ALA A 31 1.13 -6.47 17.40
C ALA A 31 -0.08 -7.24 16.86
N GLU A 32 -1.28 -6.88 17.31
CA GLU A 32 -2.52 -7.51 16.86
C GLU A 32 -2.82 -7.21 15.39
N ALA A 33 -2.69 -5.95 14.97
CA ALA A 33 -2.87 -5.58 13.57
C ALA A 33 -1.90 -6.34 12.65
N ILE A 34 -0.62 -6.51 13.05
CA ILE A 34 0.33 -7.34 12.31
C ILE A 34 -0.16 -8.79 12.26
N ARG A 35 -0.50 -9.41 13.40
CA ARG A 35 -0.94 -10.82 13.45
C ARG A 35 -2.15 -11.09 12.57
N GLN A 36 -3.07 -10.13 12.46
CA GLN A 36 -4.24 -10.25 11.58
C GLN A 36 -3.90 -10.01 10.11
N SER A 37 -3.02 -9.04 9.80
CA SER A 37 -2.64 -8.73 8.43
C SER A 37 -1.79 -9.81 7.74
N LEU A 38 -0.86 -10.46 8.45
CA LEU A 38 0.03 -11.46 7.83
C LEU A 38 -0.72 -12.59 7.09
N PRO A 39 -1.65 -13.33 7.73
CA PRO A 39 -2.38 -14.39 7.04
C PRO A 39 -3.29 -13.85 5.92
N LEU A 40 -3.75 -12.60 6.00
CA LEU A 40 -4.51 -11.96 4.92
C LEU A 40 -3.64 -11.71 3.70
N VAL A 41 -2.44 -11.16 3.88
CA VAL A 41 -1.50 -10.90 2.77
C VAL A 41 -1.14 -12.21 2.06
N GLU A 42 -0.84 -13.27 2.81
CA GLU A 42 -0.49 -14.57 2.26
C GLU A 42 -1.69 -15.23 1.56
N SER A 43 -2.86 -15.24 2.20
CA SER A 43 -4.04 -15.90 1.65
C SER A 43 -4.65 -15.17 0.46
N LEU A 44 -4.68 -13.84 0.44
CA LEU A 44 -5.23 -13.08 -0.68
C LEU A 44 -4.31 -13.19 -1.90
N TRP A 45 -3.01 -12.95 -1.69
CA TRP A 45 -2.09 -12.67 -2.79
C TRP A 45 -1.12 -13.81 -3.10
N GLY A 46 -1.03 -14.85 -2.25
CA GLY A 46 -0.06 -15.92 -2.38
C GLY A 46 1.39 -15.46 -2.17
N LEU A 47 1.58 -14.28 -1.55
CA LEU A 47 2.91 -13.71 -1.33
C LEU A 47 3.66 -14.45 -0.24
N GLN A 48 4.93 -14.74 -0.50
CA GLN A 48 5.82 -15.32 0.50
C GLN A 48 6.38 -14.21 1.40
N PRO A 49 6.59 -14.48 2.71
CA PRO A 49 7.21 -13.52 3.60
C PRO A 49 8.63 -13.18 3.12
N PRO A 50 9.03 -11.90 3.17
CA PRO A 50 10.43 -11.55 2.94
C PRO A 50 11.28 -12.08 4.10
N ARG A 51 12.59 -12.23 3.86
CA ARG A 51 13.55 -12.76 4.86
C ARG A 51 13.42 -12.14 6.25
N GLN A 52 13.21 -10.83 6.29
CA GLN A 52 12.97 -10.09 7.52
C GLN A 52 12.10 -8.87 7.24
N VAL A 53 11.02 -8.70 8.01
CA VAL A 53 10.24 -7.46 8.12
C VAL A 53 10.51 -6.83 9.48
N ARG A 54 10.85 -5.55 9.47
CA ARG A 54 10.92 -4.75 10.69
C ARG A 54 9.85 -3.68 10.63
N VAL A 55 8.93 -3.72 11.59
CA VAL A 55 7.85 -2.72 11.74
C VAL A 55 8.28 -1.75 12.83
N TYR A 56 8.28 -0.46 12.54
CA TYR A 56 8.59 0.60 13.48
C TYR A 56 7.39 1.52 13.66
N LEU A 57 6.95 1.66 14.91
CA LEU A 57 5.99 2.70 15.29
C LEU A 57 6.77 3.96 15.61
N HIS A 58 6.51 5.05 14.88
CA HIS A 58 7.20 6.29 15.18
C HIS A 58 6.50 7.52 14.60
N ALA A 59 6.45 8.59 15.39
CA ALA A 59 6.16 9.94 14.89
C ALA A 59 7.20 10.53 13.91
N ASN A 60 8.48 10.17 14.05
CA ASN A 60 9.60 10.75 13.31
C ASN A 60 10.21 9.73 12.34
N TRP A 61 9.92 9.91 11.06
CA TRP A 61 10.40 9.04 9.98
C TRP A 61 11.92 8.91 9.91
N LEU A 62 12.67 9.96 10.25
CA LEU A 62 14.13 9.92 10.14
C LEU A 62 14.72 8.99 11.19
N ARG A 63 14.21 9.07 12.42
CA ARG A 63 14.60 8.13 13.48
C ARG A 63 14.19 6.71 13.11
N ALA A 64 12.97 6.50 12.63
CA ALA A 64 12.51 5.18 12.19
C ALA A 64 13.40 4.60 11.08
N LEU A 65 13.78 5.42 10.10
CA LEU A 65 14.66 5.03 8.99
C LEU A 65 16.08 4.70 9.46
N LEU A 66 16.69 5.55 10.30
CA LEU A 66 18.05 5.34 10.80
C LEU A 66 18.16 4.20 11.82
N HIS A 67 17.12 3.95 12.61
CA HIS A 67 17.10 2.80 13.53
C HIS A 67 16.79 1.49 12.78
N GLY A 68 15.81 1.52 11.86
CA GLY A 68 15.32 0.34 11.17
C GLY A 68 16.20 -0.18 10.05
N ALA A 69 16.95 0.71 9.39
CA ALA A 69 17.86 0.30 8.32
C ALA A 69 18.99 -0.61 8.84
N PRO A 70 19.43 -1.60 8.05
CA PRO A 70 20.68 -2.31 8.30
C PRO A 70 21.88 -1.34 8.17
N LEU A 71 23.06 -1.73 8.66
CA LEU A 71 24.24 -0.83 8.75
C LEU A 71 24.63 -0.19 7.42
N ASP A 72 24.67 -0.98 6.35
CA ASP A 72 24.87 -0.54 4.96
C ASP A 72 23.77 0.43 4.50
N GLY A 73 22.52 0.10 4.83
CA GLY A 73 21.35 0.96 4.58
C GLY A 73 21.43 2.32 5.29
N LYS A 74 21.93 2.35 6.53
CA LYS A 74 22.11 3.61 7.30
C LYS A 74 23.09 4.54 6.59
N LEU A 75 24.22 4.01 6.12
CA LEU A 75 25.23 4.79 5.39
C LEU A 75 24.63 5.36 4.09
N ALA A 76 23.93 4.53 3.31
CA ALA A 76 23.28 4.97 2.08
C ALA A 76 22.22 6.07 2.34
N VAL A 77 21.41 5.91 3.39
CA VAL A 77 20.43 6.93 3.80
C VAL A 77 21.15 8.23 4.17
N LEU A 78 22.16 8.19 5.04
CA LEU A 78 22.90 9.39 5.47
C LEU A 78 23.55 10.14 4.31
N LEU A 79 24.14 9.41 3.36
CA LEU A 79 24.77 10.01 2.18
C LEU A 79 23.76 10.69 1.25
N THR A 80 22.54 10.16 1.15
CA THR A 80 21.50 10.69 0.24
C THR A 80 20.55 11.67 0.92
N LEU A 81 20.54 11.72 2.25
CA LEU A 81 19.60 12.51 3.04
C LEU A 81 19.65 14.01 2.73
N PRO A 82 20.82 14.68 2.65
CA PRO A 82 20.87 16.12 2.39
C PRO A 82 20.14 16.53 1.10
N PHE A 83 20.19 15.68 0.09
CA PHE A 83 19.57 15.92 -1.21
C PHE A 83 18.07 15.63 -1.25
N ARG A 84 17.57 14.79 -0.33
CA ARG A 84 16.19 14.29 -0.36
C ARG A 84 15.35 14.69 0.85
N TYR A 85 15.97 15.26 1.89
CA TYR A 85 15.32 15.54 3.17
C TYR A 85 14.05 16.36 3.03
N VAL A 86 14.09 17.47 2.29
CA VAL A 86 12.92 18.37 2.11
C VAL A 86 11.77 17.63 1.44
N PHE A 87 12.06 16.83 0.42
CA PHE A 87 11.07 16.04 -0.30
C PHE A 87 10.45 14.95 0.58
N LEU A 88 11.29 14.16 1.25
CA LEU A 88 10.85 13.09 2.16
C LEU A 88 10.02 13.66 3.32
N ASN A 89 10.48 14.75 3.94
CA ASN A 89 9.74 15.36 5.04
C ASN A 89 8.35 15.88 4.61
N ARG A 90 8.22 16.40 3.38
CA ARG A 90 6.90 16.79 2.84
C ARG A 90 6.00 15.58 2.61
N LEU A 91 6.54 14.51 2.05
CA LEU A 91 5.79 13.26 1.86
C LEU A 91 5.35 12.66 3.19
N TRP A 92 6.21 12.68 4.23
CA TRP A 92 5.89 12.08 5.52
C TRP A 92 4.71 12.76 6.16
N LYS A 93 4.55 14.08 6.01
CA LYS A 93 3.40 14.80 6.55
C LYS A 93 2.07 14.34 5.96
N LEU A 94 2.07 13.80 4.74
CA LEU A 94 0.88 13.34 4.03
C LEU A 94 0.63 11.84 4.21
N ALA A 95 1.70 11.04 4.38
CA ALA A 95 1.61 9.59 4.48
C ALA A 95 1.30 9.13 5.92
N GLY A 96 0.52 8.06 6.07
CA GLY A 96 0.30 7.41 7.36
C GLY A 96 1.47 6.50 7.78
N GLY A 97 2.18 5.96 6.79
CA GLY A 97 3.36 5.13 6.96
C GLY A 97 4.15 5.07 5.66
N TRP A 98 5.26 4.33 5.68
CA TRP A 98 6.09 4.04 4.52
C TRP A 98 6.68 2.65 4.62
N THR A 99 6.96 2.08 3.46
CA THR A 99 7.71 0.86 3.33
C THR A 99 8.95 1.06 2.47
N GLN A 100 10.10 0.63 2.97
CA GLN A 100 11.39 0.69 2.28
C GLN A 100 12.04 -0.68 2.28
N ARG A 101 12.45 -1.14 1.10
CA ARG A 101 13.24 -2.37 0.97
C ARG A 101 14.73 -2.06 1.05
N PHE A 102 15.44 -2.84 1.87
CA PHE A 102 16.88 -3.06 1.85
C PHE A 102 17.16 -4.50 1.38
N PRO A 103 18.39 -4.86 0.97
CA PRO A 103 18.68 -6.19 0.42
C PRO A 103 18.23 -7.36 1.31
N MET A 104 18.32 -7.21 2.63
CA MET A 104 18.00 -8.27 3.61
C MET A 104 16.79 -7.96 4.49
N VAL A 105 16.26 -6.74 4.44
CA VAL A 105 15.25 -6.25 5.37
C VAL A 105 14.21 -5.42 4.63
N SER A 106 12.93 -5.74 4.79
CA SER A 106 11.83 -4.83 4.48
C SER A 106 11.51 -4.03 5.74
N LEU A 107 11.71 -2.71 5.68
CA LEU A 107 11.39 -1.79 6.75
C LEU A 107 9.99 -1.21 6.51
N VAL A 108 9.10 -1.38 7.48
CA VAL A 108 7.79 -0.74 7.56
C VAL A 108 7.85 0.29 8.68
N THR A 109 7.47 1.53 8.39
CA THR A 109 7.37 2.61 9.37
C THR A 109 5.95 3.13 9.37
N VAL A 110 5.29 3.19 10.53
CA VAL A 110 3.91 3.65 10.63
C VAL A 110 3.79 4.66 11.76
N LYS A 111 3.04 5.73 11.52
CA LYS A 111 2.72 6.72 12.56
C LYS A 111 1.81 6.09 13.60
N SER A 112 2.01 6.44 14.86
CA SER A 112 1.08 6.06 15.92
C SER A 112 -0.27 6.78 15.78
N PRO A 113 -1.34 6.26 16.41
CA PRO A 113 -2.69 6.78 16.24
C PRO A 113 -2.85 8.31 16.40
N PRO A 114 -2.23 8.99 17.40
CA PRO A 114 -2.34 10.45 17.54
C PRO A 114 -1.75 11.21 16.34
N HIS A 115 -0.69 10.68 15.73
CA HIS A 115 0.00 11.30 14.61
C HIS A 115 -0.69 11.01 13.26
N LEU A 116 -1.47 9.93 13.17
CA LEU A 116 -2.28 9.62 11.99
C LEU A 116 -3.43 10.62 11.81
N ARG A 117 -4.03 11.13 12.89
CA ARG A 117 -5.06 12.18 12.83
C ARG A 117 -4.59 13.41 12.06
N GLN A 118 -3.33 13.80 12.26
CA GLN A 118 -2.73 14.98 11.62
C GLN A 118 -2.43 14.77 10.12
N SER A 119 -2.53 13.53 9.64
CA SER A 119 -2.20 13.13 8.27
C SER A 119 -3.44 12.99 7.40
N ASP A 120 -4.62 13.32 7.93
CA ASP A 120 -5.85 13.37 7.15
C ASP A 120 -5.81 14.57 6.21
N THR A 121 -5.71 14.29 4.91
CA THR A 121 -5.54 15.31 3.88
C THR A 121 -6.78 15.38 3.02
N ASN A 122 -7.01 16.53 2.38
CA ASN A 122 -8.06 16.68 1.35
C ASN A 122 -7.95 15.63 0.22
N LEU A 123 -6.78 15.03 0.03
CA LEU A 123 -6.57 13.96 -0.94
C LEU A 123 -7.10 12.62 -0.42
N GLY A 124 -6.80 12.27 0.84
CA GLY A 124 -7.33 11.06 1.49
C GLY A 124 -8.86 11.08 1.58
N GLN A 125 -9.45 12.22 1.92
CA GLN A 125 -10.91 12.40 2.00
C GLN A 125 -11.64 12.21 0.65
N LYS A 126 -10.93 12.35 -0.48
CA LYS A 126 -11.48 12.10 -1.81
C LYS A 126 -11.34 10.64 -2.27
N LEU A 127 -10.59 9.82 -1.53
CA LEU A 127 -10.35 8.41 -1.86
C LEU A 127 -11.03 7.47 -0.88
N PHE A 128 -11.01 7.80 0.40
CA PHE A 128 -11.35 6.85 1.46
C PHE A 128 -12.61 7.24 2.19
N VAL A 129 -13.38 6.22 2.58
CA VAL A 129 -14.45 6.34 3.56
C VAL A 129 -13.83 6.83 4.87
N LYS A 130 -14.52 7.76 5.54
CA LYS A 130 -14.04 8.29 6.81
C LYS A 130 -14.12 7.20 7.88
N ILE A 131 -12.96 6.84 8.44
CA ILE A 131 -12.83 5.93 9.59
C ILE A 131 -12.69 6.80 10.84
N GLU A 132 -13.72 6.83 11.68
CA GLU A 132 -13.75 7.64 12.92
C GLU A 132 -12.88 7.03 14.01
N ASP A 133 -12.83 5.69 14.10
CA ASP A 133 -12.03 5.00 15.10
C ASP A 133 -10.53 5.03 14.73
N GLU A 134 -9.73 5.56 15.65
CA GLU A 134 -8.30 5.72 15.44
C GLU A 134 -7.54 4.40 15.41
N ALA A 135 -8.01 3.40 16.15
CA ALA A 135 -7.38 2.09 16.16
C ALA A 135 -7.61 1.38 14.82
N ASP A 136 -8.80 1.51 14.24
CA ASP A 136 -9.13 0.99 12.91
C ASP A 136 -8.38 1.73 11.81
N LYS A 137 -8.28 3.06 11.88
CA LYS A 137 -7.45 3.84 10.94
C LYS A 137 -5.98 3.40 11.00
N PHE A 138 -5.47 3.17 12.20
CA PHE A 138 -4.11 2.66 12.41
C PHE A 138 -3.93 1.24 11.85
N ARG A 139 -4.88 0.33 12.11
CA ARG A 139 -4.89 -1.04 11.57
C ARG A 139 -4.84 -1.04 10.04
N VAL A 140 -5.67 -0.23 9.40
CA VAL A 140 -5.72 -0.07 7.94
C VAL A 140 -4.36 0.39 7.41
N VAL A 141 -3.79 1.46 7.97
CA VAL A 141 -2.49 1.98 7.51
C VAL A 141 -1.38 0.94 7.70
N LEU A 142 -1.34 0.25 8.83
CA LEU A 142 -0.34 -0.78 9.07
C LEU A 142 -0.48 -1.96 8.11
N SER A 143 -1.70 -2.42 7.86
CA SER A 143 -2.00 -3.48 6.88
C SER A 143 -1.57 -3.11 5.46
N HIS A 144 -1.85 -1.86 5.07
CA HIS A 144 -1.45 -1.29 3.78
C HIS A 144 0.07 -1.36 3.59
N GLU A 145 0.84 -0.86 4.56
CA GLU A 145 2.30 -0.87 4.49
C GLU A 145 2.89 -2.29 4.59
N LEU A 146 2.31 -3.18 5.40
CA LEU A 146 2.72 -4.59 5.44
C LEU A 146 2.53 -5.27 4.08
N THR A 147 1.46 -4.96 3.37
CA THR A 147 1.22 -5.50 2.02
C THR A 147 2.34 -5.08 1.06
N HIS A 148 2.76 -3.82 1.11
CA HIS A 148 3.93 -3.34 0.35
C HIS A 148 5.21 -4.08 0.75
N ALA A 149 5.42 -4.35 2.03
CA ALA A 149 6.63 -5.04 2.49
C ALA A 149 6.80 -6.45 1.89
N TYR A 150 5.68 -7.11 1.63
CA TYR A 150 5.61 -8.44 1.00
C TYR A 150 5.72 -8.35 -0.53
N SER A 151 5.20 -7.30 -1.16
CA SER A 151 5.17 -7.19 -2.63
C SER A 151 6.36 -6.44 -3.25
N LEU A 152 7.12 -5.64 -2.49
CA LEU A 152 8.19 -4.76 -3.01
C LEU A 152 9.26 -5.48 -3.83
N HIS A 153 9.52 -6.77 -3.57
CA HIS A 153 10.50 -7.56 -4.31
C HIS A 153 10.08 -7.87 -5.75
N LEU A 154 8.77 -7.82 -6.03
CA LEU A 154 8.17 -8.11 -7.33
C LEU A 154 8.26 -6.92 -8.31
N ARG A 155 8.53 -5.70 -7.81
CA ARG A 155 8.58 -4.46 -8.61
C ARG A 155 7.31 -4.22 -9.41
N LEU A 156 6.16 -4.42 -8.76
CA LEU A 156 4.84 -4.31 -9.40
C LEU A 156 4.59 -2.91 -9.96
N PRO A 157 3.76 -2.79 -11.01
CA PRO A 157 3.17 -1.52 -11.39
C PRO A 157 2.48 -0.86 -10.20
N VAL A 158 2.60 0.46 -10.07
CA VAL A 158 2.12 1.19 -8.88
C VAL A 158 0.61 0.98 -8.66
N TRP A 159 -0.19 0.95 -9.73
CA TRP A 159 -1.63 0.72 -9.64
C TRP A 159 -1.97 -0.61 -8.94
N LEU A 160 -1.19 -1.66 -9.20
CA LEU A 160 -1.41 -2.98 -8.63
C LEU A 160 -0.90 -3.04 -7.19
N SER A 161 0.27 -2.45 -6.93
CA SER A 161 0.85 -2.39 -5.58
C SER A 161 -0.09 -1.67 -4.61
N GLU A 162 -0.58 -0.48 -4.97
CA GLU A 162 -1.51 0.28 -4.13
C GLU A 162 -2.89 -0.39 -4.06
N GLY A 163 -3.39 -0.96 -5.17
CA GLY A 163 -4.65 -1.69 -5.20
C GLY A 163 -4.66 -2.88 -4.24
N MET A 164 -3.58 -3.67 -4.21
CA MET A 164 -3.42 -4.78 -3.28
C MET A 164 -3.40 -4.31 -1.82
N ALA A 165 -2.66 -3.24 -1.53
CA ALA A 165 -2.54 -2.70 -0.18
C ALA A 165 -3.88 -2.17 0.37
N MET A 166 -4.66 -1.48 -0.48
CA MET A 166 -6.02 -1.04 -0.12
C MET A 166 -6.97 -2.22 0.08
N LEU A 167 -6.97 -3.21 -0.81
CA LEU A 167 -7.85 -4.37 -0.68
C LEU A 167 -7.52 -5.25 0.53
N THR A 168 -6.25 -5.33 0.91
CA THR A 168 -5.86 -6.03 2.15
C THR A 168 -6.41 -5.31 3.38
N SER A 169 -6.42 -3.98 3.34
CA SER A 169 -7.02 -3.16 4.39
C SER A 169 -8.54 -3.32 4.46
N ASP A 170 -9.22 -3.41 3.31
CA ASP A 170 -10.67 -3.69 3.26
C ASP A 170 -11.00 -5.02 3.92
N ARG A 171 -10.22 -6.07 3.61
CA ARG A 171 -10.42 -7.41 4.17
C ARG A 171 -10.14 -7.46 5.66
N LEU A 172 -9.16 -6.70 6.13
CA LEU A 172 -8.88 -6.59 7.56
C LEU A 172 -10.04 -5.95 8.32
N LEU A 173 -10.60 -4.85 7.79
CA LEU A 173 -11.68 -4.12 8.46
C LEU A 173 -13.07 -4.73 8.18
N GLY A 174 -13.17 -5.65 7.24
CA GLY A 174 -14.44 -6.27 6.84
C GLY A 174 -15.37 -5.33 6.07
N MET A 175 -14.86 -4.22 5.55
CA MET A 175 -15.63 -3.23 4.79
C MET A 175 -14.79 -2.62 3.67
N GLN A 176 -15.48 -2.06 2.67
CA GLN A 176 -14.82 -1.26 1.64
C GLN A 176 -14.33 0.07 2.22
N THR A 177 -13.02 0.33 2.14
CA THR A 177 -12.41 1.57 2.63
C THR A 177 -12.26 2.64 1.54
N VAL A 178 -12.32 2.28 0.26
CA VAL A 178 -12.28 3.22 -0.87
C VAL A 178 -13.69 3.66 -1.25
N LEU A 179 -13.90 4.95 -1.46
CA LEU A 179 -15.21 5.53 -1.81
C LEU A 179 -15.74 4.99 -3.15
N PRO A 180 -17.01 4.52 -3.24
CA PRO A 180 -17.64 4.11 -4.49
C PRO A 180 -17.53 5.14 -5.63
N GLU A 181 -17.63 6.42 -5.29
CA GLU A 181 -17.60 7.56 -6.22
C GLU A 181 -16.28 7.65 -6.98
N THR A 182 -15.20 7.08 -6.43
CA THR A 182 -13.88 7.04 -7.09
C THR A 182 -13.89 6.19 -8.36
N LEU A 183 -14.92 5.39 -8.60
CA LEU A 183 -15.13 4.68 -9.86
C LEU A 183 -15.23 5.65 -11.06
N GLU A 184 -15.61 6.91 -10.83
CA GLU A 184 -15.59 7.96 -11.85
C GLU A 184 -14.19 8.11 -12.50
N PHE A 185 -13.10 7.89 -11.76
CA PHE A 185 -11.75 7.90 -12.32
C PHE A 185 -11.56 6.80 -13.38
N THR A 186 -12.14 5.62 -13.16
CA THR A 186 -12.15 4.52 -14.14
C THR A 186 -13.03 4.88 -15.34
N GLN A 187 -14.17 5.53 -15.12
CA GLN A 187 -15.06 6.00 -16.18
C GLN A 187 -14.39 7.04 -17.09
N ARG A 188 -13.78 8.07 -16.51
CA ARG A 188 -13.02 9.09 -17.25
C ARG A 188 -11.85 8.46 -18.03
N ALA A 189 -11.17 7.48 -17.44
CA ALA A 189 -10.10 6.77 -18.12
C ALA A 189 -10.57 5.91 -19.31
N ALA A 190 -11.75 5.28 -19.20
CA ALA A 190 -12.36 4.55 -20.30
C ALA A 190 -12.66 5.46 -21.51
N GLN A 191 -13.13 6.68 -21.25
CA GLN A 191 -13.43 7.68 -22.28
C GLN A 191 -12.17 8.19 -23.00
N ARG A 192 -11.05 8.32 -22.28
CA ARG A 192 -9.78 8.82 -22.84
C ARG A 192 -9.07 7.81 -23.74
N GLN A 193 -9.51 6.54 -23.75
CA GLN A 193 -9.05 5.46 -24.61
C GLN A 193 -7.52 5.18 -24.56
N HIS A 194 -7.14 3.93 -24.23
CA HIS A 194 -5.79 3.35 -24.45
C HIS A 194 -4.62 3.92 -23.61
N GLN A 195 -4.86 4.79 -22.63
CA GLN A 195 -3.77 5.22 -21.77
C GLN A 195 -3.44 4.15 -20.71
N ARG A 196 -2.35 3.41 -20.99
CA ARG A 196 -1.57 2.74 -19.95
C ARG A 196 -1.15 3.81 -18.94
N PHE A 197 -1.55 3.62 -17.69
CA PHE A 197 -1.19 4.57 -16.64
C PHE A 197 0.27 4.33 -16.22
N GLU A 198 1.20 4.92 -16.96
CA GLU A 198 2.65 4.96 -16.64
C GLU A 198 3.14 6.41 -16.55
N ALA A 199 2.28 7.33 -16.10
CA ALA A 199 2.73 8.68 -15.83
C ALA A 199 3.68 8.69 -14.64
N ARG A 200 4.83 9.36 -14.77
CA ARG A 200 5.64 9.78 -13.62
C ARG A 200 4.74 10.60 -12.70
N ILE A 201 4.30 9.99 -11.60
CA ILE A 201 3.38 10.60 -10.64
C ILE A 201 4.04 11.88 -10.13
N SER A 202 3.42 13.02 -10.43
CA SER A 202 3.88 14.28 -9.90
C SER A 202 3.09 14.62 -8.65
N LEU A 203 3.78 14.79 -7.53
CA LEU A 203 3.17 15.33 -6.30
C LEU A 203 2.57 16.73 -6.49
N ARG A 204 2.91 17.42 -7.58
CA ARG A 204 2.31 18.70 -7.96
C ARG A 204 0.95 18.55 -8.67
N LYS A 205 0.57 17.33 -9.05
CA LYS A 205 -0.69 17.02 -9.75
C LYS A 205 -1.50 16.01 -8.92
N PRO A 206 -2.16 16.47 -7.83
CA PRO A 206 -2.86 15.58 -6.90
C PRO A 206 -3.93 14.71 -7.58
N GLU A 207 -4.58 15.19 -8.64
CA GLU A 207 -5.55 14.38 -9.40
C GLU A 207 -4.94 13.14 -10.07
N GLN A 208 -3.67 13.19 -10.47
CA GLN A 208 -3.00 12.00 -11.03
C GLN A 208 -2.78 10.93 -9.96
N ILE A 209 -2.53 11.35 -8.71
CA ILE A 209 -2.42 10.44 -7.57
C ILE A 209 -3.78 9.82 -7.30
N LEU A 210 -4.82 10.66 -7.18
CA LEU A 210 -6.20 10.21 -6.96
C LEU A 210 -6.63 9.18 -8.02
N GLU A 211 -6.46 9.53 -9.30
CA GLU A 211 -6.82 8.65 -10.41
C GLU A 211 -6.06 7.31 -10.33
N MET A 212 -4.76 7.34 -10.02
CA MET A 212 -3.96 6.12 -9.93
C MET A 212 -4.41 5.20 -8.78
N TYR A 213 -4.59 5.75 -7.57
CA TYR A 213 -5.01 4.97 -6.41
C TYR A 213 -6.41 4.39 -6.67
N ALA A 214 -7.37 5.23 -7.04
CA ALA A 214 -8.74 4.81 -7.31
C ALA A 214 -8.82 3.73 -8.40
N ARG A 215 -8.22 3.98 -9.57
CA ARG A 215 -8.24 3.00 -10.67
C ARG A 215 -7.50 1.72 -10.29
N GLY A 216 -6.36 1.83 -9.61
CA GLY A 216 -5.59 0.70 -9.14
C GLY A 216 -6.39 -0.20 -8.20
N TYR A 217 -7.13 0.40 -7.26
CA TYR A 217 -8.06 -0.30 -6.38
C TYR A 217 -9.14 -1.06 -7.17
N TRP A 218 -9.91 -0.37 -8.03
CA TRP A 218 -11.03 -0.99 -8.73
C TRP A 218 -10.60 -2.09 -9.70
N ILE A 219 -9.48 -1.89 -10.41
CA ILE A 219 -8.91 -2.90 -11.30
C ILE A 219 -8.44 -4.11 -10.50
N THR A 220 -7.71 -3.90 -9.40
CA THR A 220 -7.20 -5.00 -8.58
C THR A 220 -8.36 -5.77 -7.95
N ARG A 221 -9.43 -5.08 -7.55
CA ARG A 221 -10.63 -5.71 -6.98
C ARG A 221 -11.30 -6.61 -8.00
N TYR A 222 -11.53 -6.09 -9.20
CA TYR A 222 -12.07 -6.86 -10.31
C TYR A 222 -11.23 -8.11 -10.60
N LEU A 223 -9.90 -7.96 -10.66
CA LEU A 223 -8.99 -9.09 -10.90
C LEU A 223 -9.04 -10.13 -9.77
N LEU A 224 -9.06 -9.69 -8.52
CA LEU A 224 -9.15 -10.58 -7.35
C LEU A 224 -10.47 -11.36 -7.33
N GLU A 225 -11.58 -10.72 -7.72
CA GLU A 225 -12.90 -11.36 -7.73
C GLU A 225 -13.11 -12.28 -8.93
N GLN A 226 -12.62 -11.90 -10.12
CA GLN A 226 -12.90 -12.64 -11.36
C GLN A 226 -11.83 -13.66 -11.73
N GLN A 227 -10.56 -13.40 -11.38
CA GLN A 227 -9.42 -14.21 -11.78
C GLN A 227 -8.36 -14.31 -10.66
N PRO A 228 -8.73 -14.76 -9.44
CA PRO A 228 -7.81 -14.80 -8.29
C PRO A 228 -6.57 -15.64 -8.55
N ASP A 229 -6.70 -16.79 -9.21
CA ASP A 229 -5.57 -17.68 -9.49
C ASP A 229 -4.61 -17.10 -10.52
N ALA A 230 -5.12 -16.42 -11.55
CA ALA A 230 -4.29 -15.72 -12.51
C ALA A 230 -3.54 -14.55 -11.84
N LEU A 231 -4.21 -13.83 -10.93
CA LEU A 231 -3.58 -12.77 -10.17
C LEU A 231 -2.45 -13.30 -9.28
N ARG A 232 -2.69 -14.38 -8.53
CA ARG A 232 -1.64 -15.04 -7.73
C ARG A 232 -0.49 -15.54 -8.61
N SER A 233 -0.78 -16.08 -9.78
CA SER A 233 0.24 -16.56 -10.73
C SER A 233 1.17 -15.43 -11.19
N VAL A 234 0.66 -14.23 -11.49
CA VAL A 234 1.52 -13.10 -11.87
C VAL A 234 2.29 -12.50 -10.70
N LEU A 235 1.84 -12.74 -9.46
CA LEU A 235 2.52 -12.33 -8.22
C LEU A 235 3.55 -13.34 -7.72
N ALA A 236 3.58 -14.55 -8.27
CA ALA A 236 4.49 -15.62 -7.83
C ALA A 236 5.99 -15.30 -8.10
N LYS A 237 6.27 -14.40 -9.04
CA LYS A 237 7.64 -13.98 -9.37
C LYS A 237 7.67 -12.58 -9.98
N PRO A 238 8.81 -11.87 -9.93
CA PRO A 238 8.96 -10.59 -10.61
C PRO A 238 8.74 -10.75 -12.12
N LEU A 239 7.90 -9.88 -12.67
CA LEU A 239 7.62 -9.78 -14.11
C LEU A 239 7.81 -8.34 -14.55
N ASN A 240 8.19 -8.13 -15.82
CA ASN A 240 8.07 -6.80 -16.37
C ASN A 240 6.57 -6.44 -16.52
N PRO A 241 6.22 -5.15 -16.47
CA PRO A 241 4.82 -4.72 -16.54
C PRO A 241 4.05 -5.23 -17.77
N ALA A 242 4.69 -5.33 -18.93
CA ALA A 242 4.02 -5.77 -20.16
C ALA A 242 3.68 -7.27 -20.12
N ASP A 243 4.56 -8.11 -19.59
CA ASP A 243 4.32 -9.54 -19.45
C ASP A 243 3.26 -9.84 -18.40
N LEU A 244 3.24 -9.08 -17.30
CA LEU A 244 2.18 -9.14 -16.29
C LEU A 244 0.82 -8.83 -16.93
N GLU A 245 0.71 -7.71 -17.64
CA GLU A 245 -0.53 -7.29 -18.30
C GLU A 245 -0.98 -8.29 -19.37
N ASN A 246 -0.05 -8.87 -20.13
CA ASN A 246 -0.37 -9.89 -21.13
C ASN A 246 -0.86 -11.21 -20.51
N GLN A 247 -0.31 -11.62 -19.37
CA GLN A 247 -0.80 -12.80 -18.65
C GLN A 247 -2.19 -12.57 -18.08
N LEU A 248 -2.46 -11.41 -17.49
CA LEU A 248 -3.80 -11.04 -17.02
C LEU A 248 -4.80 -10.95 -18.17
N ALA A 249 -4.43 -10.33 -19.30
CA ALA A 249 -5.27 -10.28 -20.50
C ALA A 249 -5.62 -11.69 -20.99
N ARG A 250 -4.63 -12.60 -21.06
CA ARG A 250 -4.86 -13.98 -21.48
C ARG A 250 -5.83 -14.71 -20.55
N ALA A 251 -5.69 -14.55 -19.24
CA ALA A 251 -6.59 -15.16 -18.26
C ALA A 251 -8.04 -14.67 -18.39
N LEU A 252 -8.20 -13.41 -18.80
CA LEU A 252 -9.50 -12.78 -19.06
C LEU A 252 -10.05 -13.05 -20.48
N GLY A 253 -9.35 -13.85 -21.29
CA GLY A 253 -9.75 -14.14 -22.67
C GLY A 253 -9.54 -12.98 -23.65
N TRP A 254 -8.69 -12.01 -23.34
CA TRP A 254 -8.42 -10.84 -24.17
C TRP A 254 -7.15 -11.01 -25.01
N PRO A 255 -7.08 -10.36 -26.19
CA PRO A 255 -5.87 -10.39 -27.02
C PRO A 255 -4.67 -9.76 -26.33
N ARG A 256 -3.47 -10.23 -26.70
CA ARG A 256 -2.20 -9.67 -26.22
C ARG A 256 -2.11 -8.17 -26.49
N GLY A 257 -1.61 -7.40 -25.52
CA GLY A 257 -1.50 -5.94 -25.61
C GLY A 257 -2.82 -5.17 -25.47
N GLN A 258 -3.97 -5.86 -25.31
CA GLN A 258 -5.27 -5.22 -25.19
C GLN A 258 -5.79 -5.14 -23.74
N PHE A 259 -4.95 -5.41 -22.73
CA PHE A 259 -5.36 -5.32 -21.32
C PHE A 259 -6.06 -3.99 -21.01
N TRP A 260 -5.40 -2.87 -21.33
CA TRP A 260 -5.92 -1.53 -21.07
C TRP A 260 -7.12 -1.13 -21.93
N TRP A 261 -7.34 -1.82 -23.06
CA TRP A 261 -8.52 -1.60 -23.90
C TRP A 261 -9.78 -2.13 -23.24
N HIS A 262 -9.68 -3.26 -22.54
CA HIS A 262 -10.84 -3.96 -22.01
C HIS A 262 -11.07 -3.72 -20.51
N ILE A 263 -9.99 -3.54 -19.73
CA ILE A 263 -10.08 -3.57 -18.27
C ILE A 263 -10.98 -2.49 -17.68
N ASN A 264 -10.89 -1.24 -18.14
CA ASN A 264 -11.73 -0.17 -17.59
C ASN A 264 -13.21 -0.44 -17.87
N ALA A 265 -13.55 -0.90 -19.08
CA ALA A 265 -14.92 -1.24 -19.43
C ALA A 265 -15.43 -2.47 -18.67
N ALA A 266 -14.56 -3.47 -18.44
CA ALA A 266 -14.90 -4.65 -17.66
C ALA A 266 -15.18 -4.31 -16.18
N VAL A 267 -14.35 -3.45 -15.58
CA VAL A 267 -14.55 -2.92 -14.23
C VAL A 267 -15.88 -2.18 -14.12
N LEU A 268 -16.19 -1.28 -15.07
CA LEU A 268 -17.44 -0.51 -15.06
C LEU A 268 -18.70 -1.37 -15.30
N ARG A 269 -18.57 -2.52 -15.98
CA ARG A 269 -19.65 -3.50 -16.09
C ARG A 269 -19.88 -4.26 -14.79
N ALA A 270 -18.81 -4.60 -14.07
CA ALA A 270 -18.88 -5.33 -12.81
C ALA A 270 -19.36 -4.45 -11.64
N TYR A 271 -18.94 -3.19 -11.62
CA TYR A 271 -19.35 -2.19 -10.65
C TYR A 271 -19.97 -1.02 -11.41
N PRO A 272 -21.30 -0.95 -11.56
CA PRO A 272 -21.92 0.21 -12.17
C PRO A 272 -21.74 1.43 -11.25
N PRO A 273 -21.41 2.61 -11.77
CA PRO A 273 -21.40 3.82 -10.96
C PRO A 273 -22.80 4.02 -10.36
N GLY A 274 -22.85 4.21 -9.04
CA GLY A 274 -24.11 4.55 -8.36
C GLY A 274 -24.70 5.80 -9.01
N ASN A 275 -26.01 5.78 -9.26
CA ASN A 275 -26.72 6.97 -9.72
C ASN A 275 -26.52 8.06 -8.64
N PRO A 276 -25.96 9.24 -8.95
CA PRO A 276 -25.72 10.30 -7.95
C PRO A 276 -26.99 10.95 -7.39
N GLY A 277 -28.12 10.24 -7.33
CA GLY A 277 -29.42 10.79 -6.99
C GLY A 277 -30.52 9.75 -6.73
N ALA A 278 -30.19 8.60 -6.14
CA ALA A 278 -31.18 7.69 -5.56
C ALA A 278 -31.05 7.71 -4.03
#